data_AF-A0A947KVT5-F1
#
_entry.id   AF-A0A947KVT5-F1
#
_cell.length_a   1.000
_cell.length_b   1.000
_cell.length_c   1.000
_cell.angle_alpha   90.00
_cell.angle_beta   90.00
_cell.angle_gamma   90.00
#
_symmetry.space_group_name_H-M   'P 1'
#
loop_
_entity.id
_entity.type
_entity.pdbx_description
1 polymer ?
#
loop_
_entity_poly.entity_id
_entity_poly.type
_entity_poly.pdbx_seq_one_letter_code
_entity_poly.pdbx_strand_id
1 'polypeptide(L)'
;MSKKIIIISVFVSNIVFASVLPVNIAHGSANSNRLNTLSNLAGLHLYQRGLDKKTAQQKISKSLQGDEYVNDLMAQNIIENFTKITKEDIVAYISNSALYEKSVDLSSYANIISLVQKSRTFVLDKADLEKIQKISLENTKIKSLYKV
;
A
#
# COMPACT_ATOMS: atom_id res chain seq x y z
N MET A 1 34.25 38.12 -41.48
CA MET A 1 34.07 38.12 -40.02
C MET A 1 33.09 37.02 -39.64
N SER A 2 33.60 35.88 -39.18
CA SER A 2 32.82 34.66 -38.98
C SER A 2 32.26 34.62 -37.56
N LYS A 3 30.93 34.73 -37.40
CA LYS A 3 30.27 34.63 -36.11
C LYS A 3 30.25 33.17 -35.66
N LYS A 4 31.01 32.84 -34.61
CA LYS A 4 30.96 31.53 -33.94
C LYS A 4 29.75 31.52 -33.01
N ILE A 5 28.76 30.67 -33.31
CA ILE A 5 27.62 30.43 -32.43
C ILE A 5 28.06 29.39 -31.40
N ILE A 6 28.08 29.78 -30.12
CA ILE A 6 28.36 28.88 -29.00
C ILE A 6 27.01 28.36 -28.49
N ILE A 7 26.74 27.08 -28.69
CA ILE A 7 25.55 26.40 -28.18
C ILE A 7 25.89 25.87 -26.77
N ILE A 8 25.30 26.47 -25.74
CA ILE A 8 25.45 26.04 -24.35
C ILE A 8 24.36 25.00 -24.06
N SER A 9 24.77 23.75 -23.91
CA SER A 9 23.91 22.65 -23.46
C SER A 9 23.70 22.76 -21.94
N VAL A 10 22.49 23.10 -21.52
CA VAL A 10 22.11 23.10 -20.10
C VAL A 10 21.77 21.67 -19.69
N PHE A 11 22.62 21.07 -18.86
CA PHE A 11 22.34 19.79 -18.20
C PHE A 11 21.24 20.00 -17.16
N VAL A 12 20.06 19.43 -17.39
CA VAL A 12 19.03 19.31 -16.36
C VAL A 12 19.41 18.11 -15.49
N SER A 13 20.05 18.40 -14.36
CA SER A 13 20.39 17.40 -13.35
C SER A 13 19.12 16.70 -12.84
N ASN A 14 19.15 15.37 -12.82
CA ASN A 14 18.14 14.53 -12.17
C ASN A 14 17.87 15.03 -10.75
N ILE A 15 16.64 15.50 -10.48
CA ILE A 15 16.19 15.74 -9.12
C ILE A 15 15.91 14.36 -8.50
N VAL A 16 16.91 13.79 -7.84
CA VAL A 16 16.72 12.60 -7.02
C VAL A 16 16.09 13.05 -5.71
N PHE A 17 14.79 12.81 -5.53
CA PHE A 17 14.15 12.89 -4.22
C PHE A 17 14.62 11.72 -3.36
N ALA A 18 15.77 11.85 -2.71
CA ALA A 18 16.18 11.01 -1.60
C ALA A 18 15.76 11.68 -0.29
N SER A 19 14.48 11.61 0.07
CA SER A 19 14.04 11.97 1.41
C SER A 19 14.11 10.74 2.32
N VAL A 20 15.33 10.32 2.68
CA VAL A 20 15.54 9.44 3.83
C VAL A 20 15.99 10.32 4.98
N LEU A 21 15.02 10.94 5.66
CA LEU A 21 15.24 11.42 7.02
C LEU A 21 15.13 10.22 7.94
N PRO A 22 16.20 9.81 8.65
CA PRO A 22 16.06 8.90 9.77
C PRO A 22 15.42 9.70 10.89
N VAL A 23 14.09 9.72 10.95
CA VAL A 23 13.42 10.16 12.18
C VAL A 23 13.65 9.06 13.20
N ASN A 24 14.59 9.30 14.11
CA ASN A 24 14.67 8.59 15.36
C ASN A 24 13.32 8.78 16.08
N ILE A 25 12.43 7.79 15.94
CA ILE A 25 11.21 7.73 16.72
C ILE A 25 11.66 7.43 18.14
N ALA A 26 11.84 8.50 18.92
CA ALA A 26 11.91 8.40 20.37
C ALA A 26 10.69 7.60 20.82
N HIS A 27 10.94 6.37 21.27
CA HIS A 27 9.94 5.45 21.78
C HIS A 27 9.37 6.02 23.08
N GLY A 28 8.41 6.94 22.94
CA GLY A 28 7.43 7.22 23.96
C GLY A 28 6.54 5.98 24.09
N SER A 29 6.76 5.21 25.14
CA SER A 29 5.96 4.07 25.55
C SER A 29 4.49 4.47 25.68
N ALA A 30 3.70 4.27 24.63
CA ALA A 30 2.25 4.33 24.64
C ALA A 30 1.69 3.39 23.55
N ASN A 31 1.20 2.23 23.98
CA ASN A 31 0.22 1.42 23.25
C ASN A 31 0.64 0.92 21.83
N SER A 32 1.72 0.12 21.76
CA SER A 32 2.32 -0.39 20.52
C SER A 32 1.41 -1.23 19.62
N ASN A 33 0.34 -1.82 20.14
CA ASN A 33 -0.54 -2.71 19.35
C ASN A 33 -1.42 -1.96 18.34
N ARG A 34 -1.80 -0.70 18.61
CA ARG A 34 -2.62 0.07 17.65
C ARG A 34 -1.80 0.69 16.51
N LEU A 35 -0.51 0.98 16.72
CA LEU A 35 0.30 1.68 15.72
C LEU A 35 0.69 0.82 14.51
N ASN A 36 0.62 -0.50 14.62
CA ASN A 36 1.10 -1.45 13.60
C ASN A 36 0.00 -2.02 12.69
N THR A 37 -1.24 -1.58 12.87
CA THR A 37 -2.38 -2.03 12.06
C THR A 37 -2.29 -1.49 10.64
N LEU A 38 -2.85 -2.23 9.69
CA LEU A 38 -2.81 -1.88 8.26
C LEU A 38 -3.44 -0.50 8.00
N SER A 39 -4.55 -0.19 8.66
CA SER A 39 -5.24 1.10 8.54
C SER A 39 -4.37 2.25 9.02
N ASN A 40 -3.69 2.10 10.16
CA ASN A 40 -2.83 3.15 10.69
C ASN A 40 -1.58 3.36 9.84
N LEU A 41 -0.98 2.29 9.32
CA LEU A 41 0.14 2.38 8.40
C LEU A 41 -0.25 3.06 7.08
N ALA A 42 -1.42 2.71 6.52
CA ALA A 42 -1.93 3.36 5.31
C ALA A 42 -2.26 4.84 5.55
N GLY A 43 -2.82 5.18 6.71
CA GLY A 43 -3.09 6.57 7.09
C GLY A 43 -1.80 7.36 7.31
N LEU A 44 -0.79 6.76 7.93
CA LEU A 44 0.54 7.37 8.07
C LEU A 44 1.20 7.61 6.70
N HIS A 45 1.07 6.65 5.80
CA HIS A 45 1.60 6.77 4.44
C HIS A 45 0.94 7.91 3.65
N LEU A 46 -0.36 8.15 3.85
CA LEU A 46 -1.05 9.32 3.29
C LEU A 46 -0.62 10.63 3.96
N TYR A 47 -0.44 10.63 5.28
CA TYR A 47 0.06 11.79 6.02
C TYR A 47 1.45 12.21 5.54
N GLN A 48 2.35 11.25 5.34
CA GLN A 48 3.69 11.47 4.78
C GLN A 48 3.66 12.05 3.35
N ARG A 49 2.55 11.87 2.62
CA ARG A 49 2.31 12.44 1.28
C ARG A 49 1.63 13.81 1.32
N GLY A 50 1.50 14.42 2.50
CA GLY A 50 1.01 15.78 2.68
C GLY A 50 -0.49 15.89 2.99
N LEU A 51 -1.20 14.77 3.20
CA LEU A 51 -2.58 14.85 3.71
C LEU A 51 -2.59 15.16 5.20
N ASP A 52 -3.57 15.93 5.65
CA ASP A 52 -3.83 16.07 7.08
C ASP A 52 -4.09 14.70 7.73
N LYS A 53 -3.57 14.50 8.95
CA LYS A 53 -3.63 13.20 9.64
C LYS A 53 -5.08 12.73 9.86
N LYS A 54 -5.99 13.63 10.21
CA LYS A 54 -7.40 13.29 10.43
C LYS A 54 -8.08 12.95 9.10
N THR A 55 -7.83 13.74 8.06
CA THR A 55 -8.34 13.46 6.71
C THR A 55 -7.82 12.14 6.15
N ALA A 56 -6.53 11.84 6.34
CA ALA A 56 -5.91 10.60 5.93
C ALA A 56 -6.62 9.40 6.57
N GLN A 57 -6.77 9.38 7.90
CA GLN A 57 -7.44 8.30 8.60
C GLN A 57 -8.91 8.14 8.17
N GLN A 58 -9.64 9.25 8.01
CA GLN A 58 -11.01 9.21 7.51
C GLN A 58 -11.12 8.60 6.10
N LYS A 59 -10.19 8.90 5.20
CA LYS A 59 -10.16 8.31 3.86
C LYS A 59 -9.87 6.81 3.92
N ILE A 60 -8.95 6.37 4.78
CA ILE A 60 -8.66 4.94 4.97
C ILE A 60 -9.89 4.20 5.49
N SER A 61 -10.54 4.70 6.55
CA SER A 61 -11.71 4.03 7.13
C SER A 61 -12.91 3.93 6.18
N LYS A 62 -13.02 4.85 5.20
CA LYS A 62 -14.05 4.78 4.15
C LYS A 62 -13.69 3.82 3.01
N SER A 63 -12.39 3.67 2.75
CA SER A 63 -11.88 2.88 1.63
C SER A 63 -11.76 1.40 2.01
N LEU A 64 -11.10 1.09 3.11
CA LEU A 64 -10.84 -0.28 3.55
C LEU A 64 -12.09 -0.87 4.22
N GLN A 65 -12.62 -1.94 3.63
CA GLN A 65 -13.80 -2.64 4.14
C GLN A 65 -13.45 -3.64 5.23
N GLY A 66 -14.36 -3.81 6.17
CA GLY A 66 -14.23 -4.81 7.23
C GLY A 66 -13.46 -4.30 8.44
N ASP A 67 -13.32 -5.20 9.42
CA ASP A 67 -12.68 -4.91 10.69
C ASP A 67 -11.15 -4.87 10.56
N GLU A 68 -10.52 -4.05 11.38
CA GLU A 68 -9.07 -3.83 11.35
C GLU A 68 -8.28 -5.11 11.64
N TYR A 69 -8.70 -5.92 12.61
CA TYR A 69 -8.04 -7.19 12.94
C TYR A 69 -8.21 -8.22 11.82
N VAL A 70 -9.41 -8.30 11.24
CA VAL A 70 -9.69 -9.19 10.11
C VAL A 70 -8.86 -8.79 8.89
N ASN A 71 -8.71 -7.49 8.63
CA ASN A 71 -7.88 -6.96 7.56
C ASN A 71 -6.40 -7.27 7.74
N ASP A 72 -5.88 -7.18 8.97
CA ASP A 72 -4.50 -7.56 9.28
C ASP A 72 -4.26 -9.07 9.02
N LEU A 73 -5.20 -9.94 9.40
CA LEU A 73 -5.12 -11.39 9.12
C LEU A 73 -5.15 -11.68 7.61
N MET A 74 -6.05 -11.03 6.87
CA MET A 74 -6.14 -11.18 5.41
C MET A 74 -4.87 -10.69 4.70
N ALA A 75 -4.28 -9.59 5.18
CA ALA A 75 -3.02 -9.09 4.66
C ALA A 75 -1.86 -10.07 4.94
N GLN A 76 -1.82 -10.66 6.13
CA GLN A 76 -0.83 -11.68 6.46
C GLN A 76 -0.95 -12.91 5.54
N ASN A 77 -2.18 -13.39 5.29
CA ASN A 77 -2.40 -14.52 4.37
C ASN A 77 -1.90 -14.22 2.95
N ILE A 78 -2.06 -12.98 2.48
CA ILE A 78 -1.52 -12.53 1.19
C ILE A 78 0.01 -12.62 1.18
N ILE A 79 0.68 -12.09 2.22
CA ILE A 79 2.15 -12.06 2.31
C ILE A 79 2.74 -13.49 2.39
N GLU A 80 2.10 -14.37 3.17
CA GLU A 80 2.56 -15.75 3.33
C GLU A 80 2.47 -16.56 2.04
N ASN A 81 1.41 -16.36 1.26
CA ASN A 81 1.21 -17.09 0.00
C ASN A 81 1.89 -16.42 -1.21
N PHE A 82 2.13 -15.11 -1.14
CA PHE A 82 2.91 -14.34 -2.11
C PHE A 82 4.12 -13.71 -1.41
N THR A 83 5.21 -14.46 -1.28
CA THR A 83 6.53 -14.00 -0.76
C THR A 83 7.08 -12.76 -1.46
N LYS A 84 6.53 -12.48 -2.64
CA LYS A 84 6.82 -11.37 -3.51
C LYS A 84 6.09 -10.07 -3.12
N ILE A 85 5.07 -10.14 -2.28
CA ILE A 85 4.28 -9.01 -1.81
C ILE A 85 4.72 -8.70 -0.39
N THR A 86 5.13 -7.45 -0.16
CA THR A 86 5.51 -6.96 1.17
C THR A 86 4.32 -6.30 1.85
N LYS A 87 4.44 -6.06 3.17
CA LYS A 87 3.43 -5.31 3.91
C LYS A 87 3.31 -3.89 3.36
N GLU A 88 4.43 -3.30 2.96
CA GLU A 88 4.54 -1.97 2.36
C GLU A 88 3.77 -1.88 1.04
N ASP A 89 3.78 -2.94 0.21
CA ASP A 89 3.01 -3.00 -1.02
C ASP A 89 1.50 -2.93 -0.77
N ILE A 90 1.02 -3.64 0.26
CA ILE A 90 -0.38 -3.64 0.68
C ILE A 90 -0.77 -2.25 1.20
N VAL A 91 0.07 -1.65 2.05
CA VAL A 91 -0.10 -0.29 2.58
C VAL A 91 -0.14 0.74 1.44
N ALA A 92 0.77 0.63 0.47
CA ALA A 92 0.81 1.50 -0.70
C ALA A 92 -0.45 1.34 -1.58
N TYR A 93 -0.92 0.11 -1.78
CA TYR A 93 -2.15 -0.16 -2.52
C TYR A 93 -3.40 0.42 -1.85
N ILE A 94 -3.55 0.22 -0.53
CA ILE A 94 -4.70 0.73 0.24
C ILE A 94 -4.69 2.26 0.25
N SER A 95 -3.54 2.87 0.58
CA SER A 95 -3.40 4.32 0.59
C SER A 95 -3.68 4.94 -0.79
N ASN A 96 -3.16 4.36 -1.87
CA ASN A 96 -3.48 4.81 -3.23
C ASN A 96 -4.97 4.67 -3.53
N SER A 97 -5.59 3.55 -3.20
CA SER A 97 -7.03 3.34 -3.42
C SER A 97 -7.88 4.35 -2.64
N ALA A 98 -7.51 4.66 -1.40
CA ALA A 98 -8.19 5.64 -0.56
C ALA A 98 -8.05 7.08 -1.07
N LEU A 99 -6.92 7.44 -1.69
CA LEU A 99 -6.77 8.75 -2.36
C LEU A 99 -7.79 8.93 -3.48
N TYR A 100 -8.05 7.87 -4.25
CA TYR A 100 -9.01 7.86 -5.35
C TYR A 100 -10.43 7.43 -4.91
N GLU A 101 -10.70 7.38 -3.60
CA GLU A 101 -12.02 7.02 -3.05
C GLU A 101 -12.55 5.66 -3.51
N LYS A 102 -11.62 4.74 -3.83
CA LYS A 102 -11.93 3.37 -4.21
C LYS A 102 -12.04 2.52 -2.95
N SER A 103 -13.02 1.62 -2.94
CA SER A 103 -13.16 0.68 -1.84
C SER A 103 -12.23 -0.52 -2.01
N VAL A 104 -11.62 -0.97 -0.92
CA VAL A 104 -10.69 -2.10 -0.86
C VAL A 104 -11.28 -3.15 0.07
N ASP A 105 -11.46 -4.35 -0.48
CA ASP A 105 -11.79 -5.58 0.25
C ASP A 105 -10.71 -6.60 -0.05
N LEU A 106 -9.93 -6.99 0.97
CA LEU A 106 -8.82 -7.94 0.85
C LEU A 106 -9.27 -9.39 0.69
N SER A 107 -10.57 -9.68 0.78
CA SER A 107 -11.16 -10.97 0.41
C SER A 107 -11.56 -11.04 -1.06
N SER A 108 -11.68 -9.89 -1.74
CA SER A 108 -12.10 -9.84 -3.14
C SER A 108 -10.96 -10.19 -4.09
N TYR A 109 -11.18 -11.21 -4.93
CA TYR A 109 -10.26 -11.62 -5.99
C TYR A 109 -9.77 -10.44 -6.85
N ALA A 110 -10.68 -9.54 -7.25
CA ALA A 110 -10.34 -8.39 -8.10
C ALA A 110 -9.39 -7.40 -7.40
N ASN A 111 -9.55 -7.20 -6.09
CA ASN A 111 -8.67 -6.33 -5.31
C ASN A 111 -7.30 -6.97 -5.09
N ILE A 112 -7.24 -8.28 -4.86
CA ILE A 112 -5.97 -8.99 -4.70
C ILE A 112 -5.21 -9.01 -6.04
N ILE A 113 -5.89 -9.25 -7.17
CA ILE A 113 -5.27 -9.06 -8.50
C ILE A 113 -4.71 -7.65 -8.64
N SER A 114 -5.54 -6.64 -8.36
CA SER A 114 -5.14 -5.24 -8.53
C SER A 114 -3.95 -4.88 -7.64
N LEU A 115 -3.90 -5.40 -6.42
CA LEU A 115 -2.78 -5.29 -5.51
C LEU A 115 -1.52 -5.92 -6.10
N VAL A 116 -1.59 -7.18 -6.55
CA VAL A 116 -0.43 -7.89 -7.11
C VAL A 116 0.08 -7.21 -8.39
N GLN A 117 -0.82 -6.79 -9.28
CA GLN A 117 -0.46 -6.07 -10.52
C GLN A 117 0.14 -4.67 -10.27
N LYS A 118 -0.24 -4.00 -9.18
CA LYS A 118 0.28 -2.65 -8.86
C LYS A 118 1.59 -2.69 -8.08
N SER A 119 1.81 -3.73 -7.31
CA SER A 119 3.05 -3.96 -6.54
C SER A 119 4.16 -4.59 -7.39
N ARG A 120 3.81 -5.19 -8.53
CA ARG A 120 4.77 -5.86 -9.43
C ARG A 120 4.66 -5.34 -10.86
N THR A 121 5.81 -5.18 -11.51
CA THR A 121 5.93 -4.87 -12.94
C THR A 121 5.93 -6.11 -13.84
N PHE A 122 5.39 -7.26 -13.40
CA PHE A 122 5.39 -8.49 -14.20
C PHE A 122 3.97 -9.00 -14.51
N VAL A 123 3.88 -9.74 -15.61
CA VAL A 123 2.64 -10.31 -16.13
C VAL A 123 2.23 -11.51 -15.28
N LEU A 124 1.01 -11.49 -14.75
CA LEU A 124 0.44 -12.62 -14.01
C LEU A 124 0.31 -13.85 -14.93
N ASP A 125 0.84 -14.98 -14.50
CA ASP A 125 0.63 -16.25 -15.17
C ASP A 125 -0.58 -17.01 -14.59
N LYS A 126 -0.91 -18.16 -15.18
CA LYS A 126 -2.05 -18.97 -14.71
C LYS A 126 -1.86 -19.45 -13.26
N ALA A 127 -0.63 -19.79 -12.88
CA ALA A 127 -0.34 -20.28 -11.54
C ALA A 127 -0.52 -19.17 -10.49
N ASP A 128 -0.11 -17.94 -10.81
CA ASP A 128 -0.37 -16.77 -9.98
C ASP A 128 -1.87 -16.53 -9.81
N LEU A 129 -2.66 -16.63 -10.88
CA LEU A 129 -4.12 -16.44 -10.82
C LEU A 129 -4.82 -17.50 -9.96
N GLU A 130 -4.41 -18.76 -10.06
CA GLU A 130 -4.92 -19.85 -9.20
C GLU A 130 -4.56 -19.61 -7.73
N LYS A 131 -3.35 -19.09 -7.47
CA LYS A 131 -2.92 -18.72 -6.12
C LYS A 131 -3.74 -17.56 -5.55
N ILE A 132 -3.99 -16.52 -6.35
CA ILE A 132 -4.84 -15.39 -5.95
C ILE A 132 -6.27 -15.87 -5.67
N GLN A 133 -6.80 -16.81 -6.45
CA GLN A 133 -8.11 -17.40 -6.21
C GLN A 133 -8.14 -18.13 -4.87
N LYS A 134 -7.12 -18.94 -4.57
CA LYS A 134 -7.01 -19.65 -3.29
C LYS A 134 -6.98 -18.67 -2.11
N ILE A 135 -6.17 -17.62 -2.18
CA ILE A 135 -6.07 -16.61 -1.12
C ILE A 135 -7.39 -15.86 -0.94
N SER A 136 -8.06 -15.51 -2.03
CA SER A 136 -9.38 -14.86 -1.98
C SER A 136 -10.38 -15.72 -1.21
N LEU A 137 -10.44 -17.03 -1.50
CA LEU A 137 -11.31 -17.97 -0.80
C LEU A 137 -10.96 -18.11 0.68
N GLU A 138 -9.67 -18.18 1.01
CA GLU A 138 -9.20 -18.22 2.41
C GLU A 138 -9.56 -16.93 3.16
N ASN A 139 -9.38 -15.78 2.53
CA ASN A 139 -9.73 -14.48 3.10
C ASN A 139 -11.25 -14.33 3.27
N THR A 140 -12.06 -14.86 2.36
CA THR A 140 -13.51 -14.95 2.54
C THR A 140 -13.88 -15.81 3.76
N LYS A 141 -13.18 -16.94 3.97
CA LYS A 141 -13.38 -17.77 5.16
C LYS A 141 -13.01 -17.02 6.43
N ILE A 142 -11.86 -16.34 6.45
CA ILE A 142 -11.44 -15.48 7.57
C ILE A 142 -12.54 -14.47 7.87
N LYS A 143 -13.00 -13.71 6.87
CA LYS A 143 -14.09 -12.73 7.03
C LYS A 143 -15.37 -13.36 7.62
N SER A 144 -15.75 -14.55 7.16
CA SER A 144 -16.94 -15.26 7.65
C SER A 144 -16.83 -15.75 9.11
N LEU A 145 -15.63 -16.14 9.55
CA LEU A 145 -15.40 -16.66 10.91
C LEU A 145 -15.52 -15.57 11.97
N TYR A 146 -15.14 -14.33 11.61
CA TYR A 146 -15.13 -13.20 12.54
C TYR A 146 -16.41 -12.34 12.52
N LYS A 147 -17.47 -12.78 11.81
CA LYS A 147 -18.79 -12.10 11.72
C LYS A 147 -18.67 -10.58 11.55
N VAL A 148 -18.02 -10.14 10.47
CA VAL A 148 -17.98 -8.73 10.03
C VAL A 148 -18.69 -8.56 8.70
#